data_AF-A0A424YC50-F1
#
_entry.id   AF-A0A424YC50-F1
#
_cell.length_a   1.000
_cell.length_b   1.000
_cell.length_c   1.000
_cell.angle_alpha   90.00
_cell.angle_beta   90.00
_cell.angle_gamma   90.00
#
_symmetry.space_group_name_H-M   'P 1'
#
loop_
_entity.id
_entity.type
_entity.pdbx_description
1 polymer ?
#
loop_
_entity_poly.entity_id
_entity_poly.type
_entity_poly.pdbx_seq_one_letter_code
_entity_poly.pdbx_strand_id
1 'polypeptide(L)' 'IAVDPEVIPLESLLYIENLGYGRAVDTGGAIRGNRIDILMEKHQEALRFGRRNLKVYVLQ' A
#
# COMPACT_ATOMS: atom_id res chain seq x y z
N ILE A 1 -5.70 -0.18 0.93
CA ILE A 1 -4.25 -0.02 1.19
C ILE A 1 -4.11 1.00 2.30
N ALA A 2 -3.34 0.69 3.35
CA ALA A 2 -3.03 1.67 4.38
C ALA A 2 -1.81 2.50 3.96
N VAL A 3 -1.89 3.81 4.14
CA VAL A 3 -0.85 4.76 3.72
C VAL A 3 -0.56 5.80 4.81
N ASP A 4 0.50 6.58 4.61
CA ASP A 4 0.68 7.85 5.30
C ASP A 4 -0.04 8.98 4.52
N PRO A 5 -1.11 9.59 5.05
CA PRO A 5 -1.87 10.64 4.37
C PRO A 5 -1.07 11.90 4.02
N GLU A 6 0.04 12.16 4.73
CA GLU A 6 0.93 13.29 4.42
C GLU A 6 1.71 13.08 3.11
N VAL A 7 1.84 11.82 2.67
CA VAL A 7 2.57 11.43 1.45
C VAL A 7 1.61 11.01 0.33
N ILE A 8 0.61 10.18 0.66
CA ILE A 8 -0.40 9.68 -0.27
C ILE A 8 -1.77 10.00 0.32
N PRO A 9 -2.52 10.95 -0.28
CA PRO A 9 -3.87 11.26 0.18
C PRO A 9 -4.78 10.02 0.21
N LEU A 10 -5.71 10.00 1.16
CA LEU A 10 -6.78 9.00 1.13
C LEU A 10 -7.64 9.17 -0.13
N GLU A 11 -8.29 8.08 -0.53
CA GLU A 11 -9.04 7.90 -1.78
C GLU A 11 -8.21 7.93 -3.06
N SER A 12 -6.90 8.19 -3.00
CA SER A 12 -6.02 8.08 -4.16
C SER A 12 -6.06 6.67 -4.78
N LEU A 13 -6.13 6.63 -6.11
CA LEU A 13 -5.91 5.41 -6.87
C LEU A 13 -4.41 5.15 -7.00
N LEU A 14 -4.01 3.91 -6.80
CA LEU A 14 -2.61 3.49 -6.83
C LEU A 14 -2.42 2.41 -7.87
N TYR A 15 -1.30 2.46 -8.59
CA TYR A 15 -0.77 1.31 -9.32
C TYR A 15 0.54 0.88 -8.66
N ILE A 16 0.58 -0.37 -8.20
CA ILE A 16 1.75 -0.96 -7.57
C ILE A 16 2.36 -1.95 -8.56
N GLU A 17 3.63 -1.72 -8.90
CA GLU A 17 4.34 -2.54 -9.87
C GLU A 17 4.32 -4.02 -9.42
N ASN A 18 3.93 -4.91 -10.34
CA ASN A 18 3.77 -6.35 -10.13
C ASN A 18 2.64 -6.79 -9.17
N LEU A 19 1.77 -5.88 -8.73
CA LEU A 19 0.59 -6.19 -7.91
C LEU A 19 -0.71 -5.71 -8.54
N GLY A 20 -0.67 -4.58 -9.27
CA GLY A 20 -1.84 -4.01 -9.94
C GLY A 20 -2.41 -2.81 -9.21
N TYR A 21 -3.71 -2.58 -9.40
CA TYR A 21 -4.39 -1.40 -8.88
C TYR A 21 -4.86 -1.57 -7.44
N GLY A 22 -4.89 -0.47 -6.69
CA GLY A 22 -5.52 -0.42 -5.38
C GLY A 22 -5.94 1.00 -5.01
N ARG A 23 -6.62 1.13 -3.87
CA ARG A 23 -7.08 2.43 -3.34
C ARG A 23 -6.56 2.64 -1.93
N ALA A 24 -6.10 3.86 -1.65
CA ALA A 24 -5.71 4.30 -0.31
C ALA A 24 -6.98 4.55 0.51
N VAL A 25 -7.34 3.65 1.42
CA VAL A 25 -8.61 3.69 2.16
C VAL A 25 -8.43 3.53 3.67
N ASP A 26 -7.18 3.51 4.12
CA ASP A 26 -6.86 3.26 5.52
C ASP A 26 -5.52 3.90 5.92
N THR A 27 -5.25 3.93 7.22
CA THR A 27 -3.99 4.45 7.81
C THR A 27 -3.50 3.51 8.89
N GLY A 28 -2.25 3.65 9.31
CA GLY A 28 -1.72 2.87 10.45
C GLY A 28 -0.60 3.60 11.16
N GLY A 29 -0.51 3.47 12.48
CA GLY A 29 0.51 4.17 13.27
C GLY A 29 1.95 3.88 12.84
N ALA A 30 2.21 2.66 12.32
CA ALA A 30 3.51 2.23 11.81
C ALA A 30 3.72 2.48 10.30
N ILE A 31 2.70 2.99 9.60
CA ILE A 31 2.71 3.28 8.16
C ILE A 31 2.97 4.78 8.02
N ARG A 32 4.26 5.13 7.96
CA ARG A 32 4.76 6.51 7.93
C ARG A 32 5.77 6.70 6.80
N GLY A 33 5.76 7.87 6.17
CA GLY A 33 6.60 8.20 5.01
C GLY A 33 6.25 7.37 3.78
N ASN A 34 7.28 6.98 3.01
CA ASN A 34 7.14 6.14 1.81
C ASN A 34 6.92 4.65 2.14
N ARG A 35 5.97 4.37 3.02
CA ARG A 35 5.59 3.01 3.43
C ARG A 35 4.09 2.83 3.26
N ILE A 36 3.69 1.67 2.74
CA ILE A 36 2.29 1.28 2.61
C ILE A 36 2.07 -0.11 3.20
N ASP A 37 0.84 -0.42 3.57
CA ASP A 37 0.41 -1.78 3.93
C ASP A 37 -0.69 -2.26 2.99
N ILE A 38 -0.52 -3.49 2.50
CA ILE A 38 -1.40 -4.10 1.50
C ILE A 38 -2.12 -5.25 2.18
N LEU A 39 -3.45 -5.14 2.28
CA LEU A 39 -4.28 -6.23 2.76
C LEU A 39 -4.16 -7.41 1.80
N MET A 40 -3.79 -8.57 2.34
CA MET A 40 -3.84 -9.85 1.64
C MET A 40 -4.85 -10.74 2.33
N GLU A 41 -5.61 -11.53 1.55
CA GLU A 41 -6.71 -12.34 2.07
C GLU A 41 -6.24 -13.40 3.08
N LYS A 42 -5.05 -13.98 2.85
CA LYS A 42 -4.53 -15.06 3.68
C LYS A 42 -3.21 -14.67 4.34
N HIS A 43 -3.10 -15.02 5.62
CA HIS A 43 -1.87 -14.80 6.38
C HIS A 43 -0.63 -15.42 5.72
N GLN A 44 -0.77 -16.63 5.15
CA GLN A 44 0.32 -17.31 4.44
C GLN A 44 0.76 -16.58 3.16
N GLU A 45 -0.13 -15.86 2.48
CA GLU A 45 0.21 -15.03 1.33
C GLU A 45 1.01 -13.80 1.77
N ALA A 46 0.59 -13.15 2.86
CA ALA A 46 1.33 -12.04 3.47
C ALA A 46 2.75 -12.46 3.89
N LEU A 47 2.90 -13.65 4.48
CA LEU A 47 4.21 -14.20 4.84
C LEU A 47 5.10 -14.46 3.62
N ARG A 48 4.55 -15.07 2.56
CA ARG A 48 5.30 -15.33 1.31
C ARG A 48 5.66 -14.05 0.57
N PHE A 49 4.79 -13.05 0.61
CA PHE A 49 5.07 -11.75 0.03
C PHE A 49 6.19 -11.05 0.81
N GLY A 50 6.06 -10.95 2.14
CA GLY A 50 7.05 -10.29 2.98
C GLY A 50 7.17 -8.78 2.71
N ARG A 51 8.17 -8.14 3.31
CA ARG A 51 8.42 -6.70 3.10
C ARG A 51 9.27 -6.50 1.85
N ARG A 52 8.83 -5.60 0.97
CA ARG A 52 9.50 -5.31 -0.30
C ARG A 52 9.49 -3.82 -0.60
N ASN A 53 10.53 -3.36 -1.27
CA ASN A 53 10.53 -2.05 -1.92
C ASN A 53 9.97 -2.23 -3.33
N LEU A 54 8.86 -1.56 -3.61
CA LEU A 54 8.19 -1.58 -4.91
C LEU A 54 7.95 -0.15 -5.39
N LYS A 55 7.93 0.04 -6.70
CA LYS A 55 7.48 1.30 -7.28
C LYS A 55 5.96 1.38 -7.17
N VAL A 56 5.50 2.51 -6.65
CA VAL A 56 4.08 2.84 -6.50
C VAL A 56 3.83 4.14 -7.23
N TYR A 57 2.81 4.14 -8.08
CA TYR A 57 2.37 5.30 -8.83
C TYR A 57 1.04 5.77 -8.22
N VAL A 58 0.98 7.05 -7.86
CA VAL A 58 -0.27 7.70 -7.46
C VAL A 58 -0.95 8.18 -8.73
N LEU A 59 -2.11 7.59 -9.02
CA LEU A 59 -2.98 7.92 -10.13
C LEU A 59 -4.07 8.82 -9.56
N GLN A 60 -4.26 9.99 -10.16
CA GLN A 60 -5.22 11.00 -9.69
C GLN A 60 -6.61 10.42 -9.42
#